data_AF-A0A9E0P8W9-F1
#
_entry.id   AF-A0A9E0P8W9-F1
#
_cell.length_a   1.000
_cell.length_b   1.000
_cell.length_c   1.000
_cell.angle_alpha   90.00
_cell.angle_beta   90.00
_cell.angle_gamma   90.00
#
_symmetry.space_group_name_H-M   'P 1'
#
loop_
_entity.id
_entity.type
_entity.pdbx_description
1 polymer ?
#
loop_
_entity_poly.entity_id
_entity_poly.type
_entity_poly.pdbx_seq_one_letter_code
_entity_poly.pdbx_strand_id
1 'polypeptide(L)'
;MADEETEIAVNTEGQDGSDGAAQKKRMSGKKIILFIVLPLVLIGGIVGGLLFTGVIGGHKEEEQPKVVEQTPSLFLKLPELLVNLNTKNRRQNYLKVVVTLEIGNPEDLKKLEEMQPKIIDAFQVYLREVRPEDMKGSTGIYRLREELLRRVSVIVQPVEVRDVLFQDVVMQ
;
A
#
# COMPACT_ATOMS: atom_id res chain seq x y z
N MET A 1 -12.18 85.42 26.27
CA MET A 1 -12.76 84.29 27.02
C MET A 1 -13.53 83.48 26.00
N ALA A 2 -13.15 82.29 25.57
CA ALA A 2 -12.10 81.29 25.86
C ALA A 2 -12.59 80.10 24.99
N ASP A 3 -11.85 79.30 24.22
CA ASP A 3 -10.44 79.03 24.05
C ASP A 3 -10.23 78.41 22.64
N GLU A 4 -8.96 78.26 22.33
CA GLU A 4 -8.27 77.72 21.16
C GLU A 4 -8.41 76.19 21.00
N GLU A 5 -8.08 75.72 19.79
CA GLU A 5 -7.46 74.42 19.39
C GLU A 5 -8.22 73.60 18.32
N THR A 6 -7.79 73.62 17.04
CA THR A 6 -6.72 72.83 16.34
C THR A 6 -7.28 71.51 15.77
N GLU A 7 -7.71 71.48 14.49
CA GLU A 7 -6.99 70.88 13.33
C GLU A 7 -7.25 69.34 13.25
N ILE A 8 -7.50 68.66 12.13
CA ILE A 8 -6.91 68.70 10.80
C ILE A 8 -7.91 68.18 9.75
N ALA A 9 -7.86 68.84 8.59
CA ALA A 9 -8.38 68.63 7.24
C ALA A 9 -8.66 67.18 6.77
N VAL A 10 -9.42 66.88 5.70
CA VAL A 10 -9.66 67.52 4.38
C VAL A 10 -10.99 66.90 3.87
N ASN A 11 -12.05 67.65 3.52
CA ASN A 11 -12.41 68.15 2.17
C ASN A 11 -12.07 67.18 1.00
N THR A 12 -12.87 66.90 -0.03
CA THR A 12 -13.90 67.69 -0.74
C THR A 12 -14.74 66.72 -1.59
N GLU A 13 -16.06 66.84 -1.43
CA GLU A 13 -17.10 67.06 -2.45
C GLU A 13 -16.80 66.65 -3.91
N GLY A 14 -17.70 65.93 -4.57
CA GLY A 14 -18.72 66.57 -5.42
C GLY A 14 -18.25 66.51 -6.88
N GLN A 15 -19.04 66.36 -7.93
CA GLN A 15 -20.47 66.50 -8.18
C GLN A 15 -20.63 65.83 -9.57
N ASP A 16 -21.58 64.92 -9.77
CA ASP A 16 -22.81 65.18 -10.54
C ASP A 16 -22.57 65.95 -11.85
N GLY A 17 -22.91 65.50 -13.05
CA GLY A 17 -23.73 64.38 -13.52
C GLY A 17 -24.00 64.63 -15.01
N SER A 18 -24.51 63.62 -15.73
CA SER A 18 -25.47 63.82 -16.82
C SER A 18 -25.96 62.46 -17.30
N ASP A 19 -27.20 62.13 -16.95
CA ASP A 19 -27.97 61.02 -17.50
C ASP A 19 -28.62 61.42 -18.84
N GLY A 20 -28.72 60.47 -19.76
CA GLY A 20 -29.32 60.71 -21.08
C GLY A 20 -29.27 59.56 -22.07
N ALA A 21 -29.80 58.40 -21.65
CA ALA A 21 -30.43 57.33 -22.43
C ALA A 21 -30.01 56.99 -23.89
N ALA A 22 -29.60 55.73 -24.03
CA ALA A 22 -29.92 54.76 -25.08
C ALA A 22 -29.31 54.91 -26.49
N GLN A 23 -28.24 54.14 -26.73
CA GLN A 23 -28.17 53.33 -27.96
C GLN A 23 -27.44 52.01 -27.66
N LYS A 24 -28.22 50.92 -27.55
CA LYS A 24 -27.69 49.55 -27.52
C LYS A 24 -27.06 49.29 -28.89
N LYS A 25 -25.75 49.55 -29.03
CA LYS A 25 -24.98 49.30 -30.25
C LYS A 25 -25.06 47.81 -30.57
N ARG A 26 -25.92 47.45 -31.53
CA ARG A 26 -25.94 46.11 -32.12
C ARG A 26 -24.60 45.88 -32.81
N MET A 27 -23.72 45.13 -32.16
CA MET A 27 -22.44 44.73 -32.73
C MET A 27 -22.72 43.78 -33.90
N SER A 28 -22.16 44.10 -35.07
CA SER A 28 -22.22 43.26 -36.27
C SER A 28 -21.84 41.81 -35.93
N GLY A 29 -22.54 40.81 -36.49
CA GLY A 29 -22.41 39.40 -36.10
C GLY A 29 -20.97 38.86 -36.12
N LYS A 30 -20.10 39.39 -36.98
CA LYS A 30 -18.66 39.06 -37.00
C LYS A 30 -17.92 39.54 -35.74
N LYS A 31 -18.30 40.70 -35.19
CA LYS A 31 -17.75 41.23 -33.92
C LYS A 31 -18.29 40.48 -32.70
N ILE A 32 -19.52 39.97 -32.75
CA ILE A 32 -20.07 39.09 -31.70
C ILE A 32 -19.33 37.74 -31.70
N ILE A 33 -19.08 37.17 -32.88
CA ILE A 33 -18.28 35.94 -32.98
C ILE A 33 -16.87 36.17 -32.44
N LEU A 34 -16.23 37.30 -32.76
CA LEU A 34 -14.87 37.59 -32.31
C LEU A 34 -14.78 37.94 -30.81
N PHE A 35 -15.70 38.72 -30.27
CA PHE A 35 -15.60 39.23 -28.88
C PHE A 35 -16.38 38.40 -27.85
N ILE A 36 -17.31 37.55 -28.28
CA ILE A 36 -18.13 36.74 -27.37
C ILE A 36 -17.89 35.25 -27.63
N VAL A 37 -18.03 34.79 -28.88
CA VAL A 37 -17.93 33.36 -29.19
C VAL A 37 -16.48 32.86 -29.10
N LEU A 38 -15.51 33.60 -29.63
CA LEU A 38 -14.10 33.21 -29.58
C LEU A 38 -13.54 33.09 -28.15
N PRO A 39 -13.74 34.04 -27.23
CA PRO A 39 -13.31 33.85 -25.84
C PRO A 39 -14.09 32.75 -25.13
N LEU A 40 -15.38 32.55 -25.40
CA LEU A 40 -16.15 31.44 -24.83
C LEU A 40 -15.64 30.07 -25.30
N VAL A 41 -15.28 29.92 -26.57
CA VAL A 41 -14.69 28.69 -27.11
C VAL A 41 -13.27 28.50 -26.57
N LEU A 42 -12.50 29.57 -26.37
CA LEU A 42 -11.17 29.47 -25.77
C LEU A 42 -11.25 29.02 -24.31
N ILE A 43 -12.16 29.59 -23.52
CA ILE A 43 -12.39 29.20 -22.13
C ILE A 43 -12.95 27.77 -22.06
N GLY A 44 -13.94 27.43 -22.90
CA GLY A 44 -14.50 26.09 -22.98
C GLY A 44 -13.49 25.04 -23.44
N GLY A 45 -12.58 25.41 -24.34
CA GLY A 45 -11.48 24.56 -24.80
C GLY A 45 -10.41 24.35 -23.73
N ILE A 46 -10.11 25.37 -22.93
CA ILE A 46 -9.19 25.25 -21.78
C ILE A 46 -9.82 24.36 -20.70
N VAL A 47 -11.09 24.60 -20.32
CA VAL A 47 -11.79 23.79 -19.31
C VAL A 47 -11.97 22.35 -19.80
N GLY A 48 -12.42 22.16 -21.04
CA GLY A 48 -12.55 20.84 -21.66
C GLY A 48 -11.22 20.11 -21.81
N GLY A 49 -10.15 20.84 -22.16
CA GLY A 49 -8.79 20.33 -22.22
C GLY A 49 -8.28 19.86 -20.86
N LEU A 50 -8.48 20.65 -19.79
CA LEU A 50 -8.07 20.31 -18.42
C LEU A 50 -8.85 19.14 -17.82
N LEU A 51 -10.11 18.95 -18.24
CA LEU A 51 -10.91 17.77 -17.89
C LEU A 51 -10.48 16.53 -18.70
N PHE A 52 -10.18 16.70 -19.99
CA PHE A 52 -9.72 15.61 -20.86
C PHE A 52 -8.32 15.11 -20.49
N THR A 53 -7.42 16.00 -20.05
CA THR A 53 -6.08 15.63 -19.59
C THR A 53 -6.06 15.09 -18.15
N GLY A 54 -7.21 15.05 -17.46
CA GLY A 54 -7.30 14.49 -16.11
C GLY A 54 -6.61 15.32 -15.02
N VAL A 55 -6.30 16.60 -15.29
CA VAL A 55 -5.60 17.49 -14.34
C VAL A 55 -6.54 17.96 -13.23
N ILE A 56 -7.84 18.09 -13.50
CA ILE A 56 -8.84 18.55 -12.51
C ILE A 56 -9.61 17.36 -11.88
N GLY A 57 -9.65 16.22 -12.54
CA GLY A 57 -10.33 15.01 -12.08
C GLY A 57 -9.37 14.01 -11.45
N GLY A 58 -8.71 14.40 -10.36
CA GLY A 58 -7.94 13.53 -9.46
C GLY A 58 -7.16 12.41 -10.14
N HIS A 59 -5.88 12.65 -10.43
CA HIS A 59 -4.92 11.57 -10.59
C HIS A 59 -4.99 10.70 -9.32
N LYS A 60 -5.73 9.59 -9.39
CA LYS A 60 -5.32 8.39 -8.66
C LYS A 60 -3.96 8.08 -9.23
N GLU A 61 -2.92 8.39 -8.47
CA GLU A 61 -1.69 7.63 -8.57
C GLU A 61 -2.10 6.17 -8.42
N GLU A 62 -2.29 5.51 -9.57
CA GLU A 62 -2.05 4.10 -9.66
C GLU A 62 -0.59 3.96 -9.27
N GLU A 63 -0.37 3.62 -7.99
CA GLU A 63 0.88 3.06 -7.52
C GLU A 63 1.23 1.96 -8.52
N GLN A 64 2.10 2.30 -9.47
CA GLN A 64 2.65 1.31 -10.38
C GLN A 64 3.20 0.22 -9.47
N PRO A 65 2.76 -1.04 -9.63
CA PRO A 65 3.25 -2.12 -8.79
C PRO A 65 4.76 -2.10 -8.95
N LYS A 66 5.45 -1.68 -7.89
CA LYS A 66 6.90 -1.65 -7.80
C LYS A 66 7.31 -3.07 -8.16
N VAL A 67 7.83 -3.24 -9.38
CA VAL A 67 8.31 -4.53 -9.84
C VAL A 67 9.42 -4.87 -8.87
N VAL A 68 9.09 -5.73 -7.90
CA VAL A 68 10.03 -6.21 -6.91
C VAL A 68 11.10 -6.90 -7.71
N GLU A 69 12.26 -6.26 -7.83
CA GLU A 69 13.45 -6.88 -8.40
C GLU A 69 13.59 -8.23 -7.71
N GLN A 70 13.44 -9.31 -8.48
CA GLN A 70 13.54 -10.68 -7.98
C GLN A 70 15.00 -10.91 -7.65
N THR A 71 15.40 -10.40 -6.48
CA THR A 71 16.67 -10.71 -5.84
C THR A 71 16.74 -12.23 -5.72
N PRO A 72 17.87 -12.85 -6.13
CA PRO A 72 17.99 -14.30 -6.15
C PRO A 72 17.75 -14.85 -4.75
N SER A 73 16.64 -15.56 -4.57
CA SER A 73 16.31 -16.20 -3.30
C SER A 73 17.33 -17.30 -2.99
N LEU A 74 17.73 -17.41 -1.73
CA LEU A 74 18.48 -18.56 -1.22
C LEU A 74 17.56 -19.52 -0.49
N PHE A 75 17.97 -20.78 -0.42
CA PHE A 75 17.20 -21.84 0.20
C PHE A 75 18.02 -22.54 1.28
N LEU A 76 17.56 -22.49 2.53
CA LEU A 76 18.14 -23.24 3.64
C LEU A 76 17.28 -24.47 3.93
N LYS A 77 17.83 -25.66 3.64
CA LYS A 77 17.17 -26.92 3.97
C LYS A 77 17.36 -27.26 5.44
N LEU A 78 16.26 -27.47 6.15
CA LEU A 78 16.29 -27.92 7.54
C LEU A 78 16.42 -29.45 7.62
N PRO A 79 16.94 -29.97 8.75
CA PRO A 79 16.88 -31.39 9.05
C PRO A 79 15.44 -31.91 9.08
N GLU A 80 15.29 -33.22 8.85
CA GLU A 80 14.01 -33.90 9.01
C GLU A 80 13.49 -33.76 10.44
N LEU A 81 12.22 -33.35 10.57
CA LEU A 81 11.53 -33.21 11.84
C LEU A 81 10.54 -34.36 11.99
N LEU A 82 10.72 -35.18 13.03
CA LEU A 82 9.78 -36.21 13.43
C LEU A 82 9.20 -35.87 14.80
N VAL A 83 7.89 -35.64 14.85
CA VAL A 83 7.18 -35.29 16.09
C VAL A 83 5.95 -36.14 16.31
N ASN A 84 5.55 -36.27 17.57
CA ASN A 84 4.27 -36.86 17.95
C ASN A 84 3.19 -35.78 17.84
N LEU A 85 2.08 -36.09 17.19
CA LEU A 85 0.93 -35.18 17.12
C LEU A 85 0.11 -35.24 18.41
N ASN A 86 -0.62 -34.14 18.68
CA ASN A 86 -1.53 -34.08 19.81
C ASN A 86 -2.80 -34.92 19.52
N THR A 87 -2.87 -36.12 20.09
CA THR A 87 -4.03 -37.00 19.95
C THR A 87 -4.77 -37.17 21.27
N LYS A 88 -6.11 -37.19 21.21
CA LYS A 88 -6.96 -37.52 22.37
C LYS A 88 -7.08 -39.03 22.62
N ASN A 89 -6.60 -39.85 21.69
CA ASN A 89 -6.74 -41.32 21.69
C ASN A 89 -5.43 -42.01 22.09
N ARG A 90 -5.51 -43.30 22.46
CA ARG A 90 -4.32 -44.13 22.80
C ARG A 90 -3.36 -44.40 21.64
N ARG A 91 -3.75 -44.14 20.39
CA ARG A 91 -2.88 -44.32 19.23
C ARG A 91 -2.07 -43.04 19.00
N GLN A 92 -0.75 -43.17 19.12
CA GLN A 92 0.18 -42.11 18.77
C GLN A 92 0.21 -41.97 17.24
N ASN A 93 0.05 -40.75 16.75
CA ASN A 93 0.26 -40.42 15.35
C ASN A 93 1.56 -39.64 15.25
N TYR A 94 2.40 -40.01 14.30
CA TYR A 94 3.68 -39.34 14.05
C TYR A 94 3.55 -38.45 12.84
N LEU A 95 4.19 -37.29 12.89
CA LEU A 95 4.34 -36.38 11.77
C LEU A 95 5.82 -36.26 11.43
N LYS A 96 6.16 -36.68 10.20
CA LYS A 96 7.45 -36.47 9.57
C LYS A 96 7.32 -35.30 8.59
N VAL A 97 8.20 -34.31 8.73
CA VAL A 97 8.23 -33.12 7.87
C VAL A 97 9.66 -32.82 7.45
N VAL A 98 9.85 -32.49 6.17
CA VAL A 98 11.07 -31.90 5.64
C VAL A 98 10.74 -30.52 5.08
N VAL A 99 11.44 -29.51 5.59
CA VAL A 99 11.15 -28.10 5.32
C VAL A 99 12.39 -27.39 4.77
N THR A 100 12.18 -26.47 3.84
CA THR A 100 13.20 -25.57 3.32
C THR A 100 12.73 -24.13 3.49
N LEU A 101 13.57 -23.28 4.05
CA LEU A 101 13.29 -21.85 4.22
C LEU A 101 13.78 -21.09 2.99
N GLU A 102 12.93 -20.22 2.44
CA GLU A 102 13.31 -19.27 1.40
C GLU A 102 13.75 -17.95 2.03
N ILE A 103 14.93 -17.48 1.66
CA ILE A 103 15.59 -16.29 2.23
C ILE A 103 15.71 -15.24 1.16
N GLY A 104 15.34 -14.00 1.49
CA GLY A 104 15.35 -12.91 0.51
C GLY A 104 16.73 -12.32 0.23
N ASN A 105 17.65 -12.39 1.20
CA ASN A 105 19.00 -11.85 1.08
C ASN A 105 20.05 -12.97 1.25
N PRO A 106 20.95 -13.16 0.26
CA PRO A 106 22.04 -14.12 0.35
C PRO A 106 22.96 -13.96 1.58
N GLU A 107 23.16 -12.73 2.05
CA GLU A 107 24.07 -12.43 3.16
C GLU A 107 23.54 -12.94 4.52
N ASP A 108 22.25 -13.22 4.62
CA ASP A 108 21.62 -13.66 5.88
C ASP A 108 21.66 -15.18 6.08
N LEU A 109 22.11 -15.96 5.09
CA LEU A 109 22.17 -17.41 5.17
C LEU A 109 22.94 -17.89 6.40
N LYS A 110 24.15 -17.35 6.63
CA LYS A 110 25.00 -17.76 7.75
C LYS A 110 24.36 -17.46 9.11
N LYS A 111 23.68 -16.32 9.24
CA LYS A 111 22.96 -15.97 10.48
C LYS A 111 21.80 -16.94 10.72
N LEU A 112 21.11 -17.34 9.65
CA LEU A 112 20.00 -18.27 9.74
C LEU A 112 20.46 -19.69 10.10
N GLU A 113 21.61 -20.13 9.56
CA GLU A 113 22.27 -21.39 9.93
C GLU A 113 22.65 -21.41 11.42
N GLU A 114 23.21 -20.32 11.95
CA GLU A 114 23.53 -20.18 13.38
C GLU A 114 22.26 -20.23 14.27
N MET A 115 21.13 -19.71 13.75
CA MET A 115 19.84 -19.72 14.42
C MET A 115 19.05 -21.02 14.23
N GLN A 116 19.52 -21.92 13.36
CA GLN A 116 18.82 -23.17 13.00
C GLN A 116 18.35 -23.98 14.21
N PRO A 117 19.14 -24.17 15.29
CA PRO A 117 18.67 -24.92 16.46
C PRO A 117 17.42 -24.31 17.11
N LYS A 118 17.32 -22.97 17.16
CA LYS A 118 16.14 -22.28 17.71
C LYS A 118 14.93 -22.38 16.80
N ILE A 119 15.15 -22.35 15.48
CA ILE A 119 14.08 -22.54 14.49
C ILE A 119 13.49 -23.95 14.62
N ILE A 120 14.37 -24.96 14.68
CA ILE A 120 13.96 -26.37 14.86
C ILE A 120 13.17 -26.55 16.15
N ASP A 121 13.64 -26.02 17.27
CA ASP A 121 12.95 -26.10 18.56
C ASP A 121 11.53 -25.50 18.47
N ALA A 122 11.41 -24.29 17.94
CA ALA A 122 10.11 -23.62 17.79
C ALA A 122 9.15 -24.38 16.86
N PHE A 123 9.68 -24.98 15.78
CA PHE A 123 8.89 -25.82 14.89
C PHE A 123 8.44 -27.09 15.59
N GLN A 124 9.31 -27.77 16.34
CA GLN A 124 8.96 -28.97 17.08
C GLN A 124 7.88 -28.72 18.14
N VAL A 125 7.99 -27.61 18.89
CA VAL A 125 6.98 -27.21 19.88
C VAL A 125 5.63 -27.04 19.20
N TYR A 126 5.57 -26.27 18.12
CA TYR A 126 4.33 -26.03 17.39
C TYR A 126 3.74 -27.30 16.78
N LEU A 127 4.56 -28.07 16.05
CA LEU A 127 4.09 -29.26 15.33
C LEU A 127 3.54 -30.33 16.29
N ARG A 128 4.02 -30.36 17.54
CA ARG A 128 3.48 -31.25 18.58
C ARG A 128 2.10 -30.83 19.08
N GLU A 129 1.75 -29.56 18.97
CA GLU A 129 0.42 -29.04 19.35
C GLU A 129 -0.62 -29.27 18.25
N VAL A 130 -0.16 -29.45 17.00
CA VAL A 130 -1.02 -29.68 15.84
C VAL A 130 -1.80 -30.99 15.99
N ARG A 131 -3.08 -30.94 15.62
CA ARG A 131 -3.94 -32.11 15.61
C ARG A 131 -3.93 -32.81 14.25
N PRO A 132 -4.13 -34.14 14.21
CA PRO A 132 -4.23 -34.87 12.96
C PRO A 132 -5.33 -34.36 12.02
N GLU A 133 -6.43 -33.82 12.54
CA GLU A 133 -7.54 -33.31 11.73
C GLU A 133 -7.18 -32.02 10.99
N ASP A 134 -6.34 -31.18 11.60
CA ASP A 134 -5.92 -29.89 11.04
C ASP A 134 -4.89 -30.05 9.91
N MET A 135 -4.29 -31.23 9.79
CA MET A 135 -3.31 -31.58 8.77
C MET A 135 -3.90 -32.21 7.51
N LYS A 136 -5.22 -32.45 7.48
CA LYS A 136 -5.86 -33.14 6.34
C LYS A 136 -6.09 -32.18 5.17
N GLY A 137 -5.71 -32.64 3.98
CA GLY A 137 -5.92 -31.92 2.72
C GLY A 137 -5.01 -30.71 2.53
N SER A 138 -5.19 -30.00 1.41
CA SER A 138 -4.32 -28.88 1.01
C SER A 138 -4.45 -27.66 1.94
N THR A 139 -5.66 -27.38 2.45
CA THR A 139 -5.89 -26.25 3.36
C THR A 139 -5.14 -26.42 4.67
N GLY A 140 -5.03 -27.65 5.20
CA GLY A 140 -4.28 -27.92 6.42
C GLY A 140 -2.80 -27.64 6.26
N ILE A 141 -2.20 -28.12 5.18
CA ILE A 141 -0.79 -27.86 4.85
C ILE A 141 -0.52 -26.37 4.61
N TYR A 142 -1.44 -25.66 3.96
CA TYR A 142 -1.33 -24.22 3.78
C TYR A 142 -1.31 -23.47 5.11
N ARG A 143 -2.23 -23.80 6.04
CA ARG A 143 -2.23 -23.20 7.38
C ARG A 143 -0.95 -23.53 8.16
N LEU A 144 -0.46 -24.76 8.03
CA LEU A 144 0.80 -25.15 8.66
C LEU A 144 1.96 -24.30 8.13
N ARG A 145 2.01 -24.04 6.82
CA ARG A 145 3.01 -23.17 6.20
C ARG A 145 3.01 -21.78 6.84
N GLU A 146 1.85 -21.15 6.88
CA GLU A 146 1.69 -19.79 7.39
C GLU A 146 2.12 -19.68 8.85
N GLU A 147 1.77 -20.67 9.67
CA GLU A 147 2.14 -20.69 11.09
C GLU A 147 3.65 -20.93 11.30
N LEU A 148 4.26 -21.82 10.53
CA LEU A 148 5.71 -22.01 10.57
C LEU A 148 6.45 -20.75 10.09
N LEU A 149 5.98 -20.13 9.00
CA LEU A 149 6.52 -18.88 8.48
C LEU A 149 6.46 -17.78 9.56
N ARG A 150 5.28 -17.57 10.16
CA ARG A 150 5.10 -16.60 11.23
C ARG A 150 6.08 -16.82 12.39
N ARG A 151 6.27 -18.08 12.81
CA ARG A 151 7.16 -18.41 13.92
C ARG A 151 8.62 -18.16 13.58
N VAL A 152 9.08 -18.61 12.41
CA VAL A 152 10.48 -18.38 12.03
C VAL A 152 10.76 -16.89 11.83
N SER A 153 9.87 -16.14 11.18
CA SER A 153 10.04 -14.70 10.94
C SER A 153 10.20 -13.90 12.23
N VAL A 154 9.51 -14.28 13.31
CA VAL A 154 9.67 -13.63 14.63
C VAL A 154 11.01 -13.98 15.28
N ILE A 155 11.46 -15.23 15.15
CA ILE A 155 12.67 -15.73 15.81
C ILE A 155 13.93 -15.14 15.18
N VAL A 156 13.91 -14.95 13.86
CA VAL A 156 15.11 -14.65 13.07
C VAL A 156 15.26 -13.17 12.75
N GLN A 157 14.38 -12.30 13.27
CA GLN A 157 14.52 -10.86 13.08
C GLN A 157 15.94 -10.39 13.42
N PRO A 158 16.57 -9.54 12.58
CA PRO A 158 15.98 -8.82 11.44
C PRO A 158 16.00 -9.56 10.09
N VAL A 159 16.38 -10.85 10.03
CA VAL A 159 16.43 -11.61 8.78
C VAL A 159 15.04 -11.80 8.19
N GLU A 160 14.90 -11.57 6.88
CA GLU A 160 13.64 -11.76 6.16
C GLU A 160 13.55 -13.17 5.57
N VAL A 161 12.63 -13.96 6.09
CA VAL A 161 12.22 -15.26 5.53
C VAL A 161 10.99 -15.02 4.66
N ARG A 162 11.09 -15.36 3.38
CA ARG A 162 10.02 -15.14 2.38
C ARG A 162 8.96 -16.22 2.43
N ASP A 163 9.38 -17.48 2.54
CA ASP A 163 8.47 -18.62 2.53
C ASP A 163 9.04 -19.84 3.26
N VAL A 164 8.14 -20.77 3.58
CA VAL A 164 8.40 -22.08 4.16
C VAL A 164 7.91 -23.17 3.19
N LEU A 165 8.86 -23.84 2.56
CA LEU A 165 8.60 -24.84 1.53
C LEU A 165 8.60 -26.24 2.14
N PHE A 166 7.48 -26.95 2.02
CA PHE A 166 7.40 -28.36 2.40
C PHE A 166 7.93 -29.24 1.27
N GLN A 167 8.99 -30.00 1.54
CA GLN A 167 9.53 -31.00 0.61
C GLN A 167 8.86 -32.37 0.81
N ASP A 168 8.61 -32.74 2.05
CA ASP A 168 7.96 -34.00 2.40
C ASP A 168 7.09 -33.81 3.65
N VAL A 169 5.90 -34.41 3.65
CA VAL A 169 4.96 -34.39 4.78
C VAL A 169 4.27 -35.75 4.83
N VAL A 170 4.57 -36.52 5.87
CA VAL A 170 4.00 -37.86 6.07
C VAL A 170 3.44 -37.98 7.48
N MET A 171 2.19 -38.44 7.56
CA MET A 171 1.55 -38.78 8.82
C MET A 171 1.43 -40.30 8.93
N GLN A 172 1.85 -40.88 10.06
CA GLN A 172 1.89 -42.33 10.32
C GLN A 172 1.10 -42.71 11.57
#